data_AF-A0A929D0Y3-F1
#
_entry.id   AF-A0A929D0Y3-F1
#
_cell.length_a   1.000
_cell.length_b   1.000
_cell.length_c   1.000
_cell.angle_alpha   90.00
_cell.angle_beta   90.00
_cell.angle_gamma   90.00
#
_symmetry.space_group_name_H-M   'P 1'
#
loop_
_entity.id
_entity.type
_entity.pdbx_description
1 polymer ?
#
loop_
_entity_poly.entity_id
_entity_poly.type
_entity_poly.pdbx_seq_one_letter_code
_entity_poly.pdbx_strand_id
1 'polypeptide(L)'
;EAEDKDIVLIWNSGGWGRKPFQDDPDWVGIFDGIESELTDMGYSSAVVNYIRSEDNLRGLAREIMGALIGYPSRAKELAGEVDLLTESNSDCKVILVGLCNGAIFVNEAMKHLEDNPRVYSVQVSQPFWHRASDSQKSLVINDNGETVDVLTTGSIFWSIIRENAWRFPSTEKPPGGAAMISSRFIKAPGHEYLWDQPRVRSEITSFLDTNFGSQ
;
A
#
# COMPACT_ATOMS: atom_id res chain seq x y z
N GLU A 1 -13.06 14.13 6.84
CA GLU A 1 -12.66 12.78 7.32
C GLU A 1 -11.48 12.83 8.28
N ALA A 2 -10.49 13.69 8.05
CA ALA A 2 -9.31 13.86 8.91
C ALA A 2 -9.42 14.94 10.02
N GLU A 3 -10.57 15.60 10.16
CA GLU A 3 -10.75 16.64 11.17
C GLU A 3 -10.73 16.01 12.58
N ASP A 4 -9.96 16.61 13.50
CA ASP A 4 -9.77 16.15 14.88
C ASP A 4 -9.24 14.70 15.03
N LYS A 5 -8.45 14.23 14.05
CA LYS A 5 -7.75 12.94 14.12
C LYS A 5 -6.28 13.12 14.42
N ASP A 6 -5.76 12.25 15.29
CA ASP A 6 -4.34 12.22 15.61
C ASP A 6 -3.53 11.60 14.48
N ILE A 7 -4.10 10.59 13.80
CA ILE A 7 -3.44 9.86 12.73
C ILE A 7 -4.36 9.73 11.50
N VAL A 8 -3.82 10.07 10.33
CA VAL A 8 -4.51 9.87 9.04
C VAL A 8 -3.78 8.79 8.25
N LEU A 9 -4.51 7.73 7.88
CA LEU A 9 -4.01 6.70 6.98
C LEU A 9 -4.42 7.02 5.56
N ILE A 10 -3.46 7.19 4.65
CA ILE A 10 -3.75 7.50 3.25
C ILE A 10 -3.52 6.26 2.40
N TRP A 11 -4.61 5.67 1.93
CA TRP A 11 -4.60 4.43 1.15
C TRP A 11 -4.29 4.66 -0.32
N ASN A 12 -3.29 3.96 -0.83
CA ASN A 12 -2.87 3.92 -2.22
C ASN A 12 -2.99 2.50 -2.77
N SER A 13 -4.09 2.21 -3.45
CA SER A 13 -4.37 0.86 -3.96
C SER A 13 -3.35 0.38 -4.99
N GLY A 14 -3.20 -0.94 -5.09
CA GLY A 14 -2.46 -1.59 -6.17
C GLY A 14 -3.07 -1.41 -7.56
N GLY A 15 -2.47 -2.08 -8.56
CA GLY A 15 -2.91 -1.98 -9.95
C GLY A 15 -2.85 -0.53 -10.46
N TRP A 16 -4.01 0.02 -10.82
CA TRP A 16 -4.16 1.35 -11.44
C TRP A 16 -4.53 2.47 -10.46
N GLY A 17 -4.54 2.21 -9.15
CA GLY A 17 -4.78 3.28 -8.16
C GLY A 17 -6.21 3.81 -8.15
N ARG A 18 -7.21 2.96 -8.42
CA ARG A 18 -8.62 3.36 -8.59
C ARG A 18 -9.57 2.81 -7.55
N LYS A 19 -9.11 1.85 -6.76
CA LYS A 19 -9.98 1.10 -5.87
C LYS A 19 -9.94 1.70 -4.47
N PRO A 20 -11.08 2.13 -3.92
CA PRO A 20 -11.15 2.43 -2.50
C PRO A 20 -10.88 1.14 -1.71
N PHE A 21 -10.34 1.24 -0.50
CA PHE A 21 -10.01 0.04 0.29
C PHE A 21 -11.25 -0.80 0.63
N GLN A 22 -12.43 -0.17 0.71
CA GLN A 22 -13.70 -0.84 0.96
C GLN A 22 -14.04 -1.90 -0.10
N ASP A 23 -13.49 -1.78 -1.31
CA ASP A 23 -13.66 -2.74 -2.40
C ASP A 23 -12.59 -3.85 -2.41
N ASP A 24 -11.72 -3.90 -1.39
CA ASP A 24 -10.69 -4.92 -1.20
C ASP A 24 -10.79 -5.54 0.21
N PRO A 25 -11.55 -6.64 0.37
CA PRO A 25 -11.83 -7.25 1.67
C PRO A 25 -10.58 -7.59 2.49
N ASP A 26 -9.48 -7.96 1.82
CA ASP A 26 -8.18 -8.24 2.44
C ASP A 26 -7.67 -7.02 3.24
N TRP A 27 -7.87 -5.82 2.69
CA TRP A 27 -7.38 -4.57 3.26
C TRP A 27 -8.31 -3.98 4.30
N VAL A 28 -9.62 -4.27 4.24
CA VAL A 28 -10.54 -3.92 5.32
C VAL A 28 -10.03 -4.49 6.65
N GLY A 29 -9.69 -5.78 6.69
CA GLY A 29 -9.15 -6.40 7.91
C GLY A 29 -7.80 -5.82 8.37
N ILE A 30 -6.92 -5.44 7.43
CA ILE A 30 -5.64 -4.79 7.76
C ILE A 30 -5.88 -3.40 8.36
N PHE A 31 -6.78 -2.61 7.79
CA PHE A 31 -7.11 -1.29 8.32
C PHE A 31 -7.77 -1.40 9.69
N ASP A 32 -8.76 -2.28 9.86
CA ASP A 32 -9.40 -2.54 11.16
C ASP A 32 -8.34 -2.91 12.23
N GLY A 33 -7.37 -3.75 11.86
CA GLY A 33 -6.25 -4.13 12.72
C GLY A 33 -5.36 -2.94 13.11
N ILE A 34 -4.93 -2.14 12.13
CA ILE A 34 -4.12 -0.95 12.39
C ILE A 34 -4.87 0.05 13.27
N GLU A 35 -6.14 0.33 12.97
CA GLU A 35 -6.96 1.27 13.74
C GLU A 35 -7.17 0.78 15.18
N SER A 36 -7.34 -0.53 15.38
CA SER A 36 -7.42 -1.13 16.72
C SER A 36 -6.12 -0.92 17.50
N GLU A 37 -4.97 -1.24 16.92
CA GLU A 37 -3.66 -1.06 17.57
C GLU A 37 -3.39 0.41 17.92
N LEU A 38 -3.71 1.34 17.00
CA LEU A 38 -3.59 2.78 17.26
C LEU A 38 -4.54 3.26 18.35
N THR A 39 -5.77 2.74 18.38
CA THR A 39 -6.76 3.05 19.43
C THR A 39 -6.29 2.55 20.80
N ASP A 40 -5.71 1.36 20.87
CA ASP A 40 -5.16 0.80 22.10
C ASP A 40 -3.96 1.61 22.61
N MET A 41 -3.22 2.26 21.72
CA MET A 41 -2.17 3.24 22.04
C MET A 41 -2.70 4.64 22.38
N GLY A 42 -4.02 4.85 22.34
CA GLY A 42 -4.67 6.11 22.70
C GLY A 42 -4.80 7.13 21.57
N TYR A 43 -4.57 6.74 20.31
CA TYR A 43 -4.74 7.61 19.15
C TYR A 43 -6.12 7.43 18.50
N SER A 44 -6.65 8.51 17.97
CA SER A 44 -7.76 8.48 17.03
C SER A 44 -7.25 8.43 15.59
N SER A 45 -7.81 7.54 14.78
CA SER A 45 -7.45 7.40 13.37
C SER A 45 -8.62 7.63 12.41
N ALA A 46 -8.27 7.87 11.15
CA ALA A 46 -9.18 7.75 10.01
C ALA A 46 -8.42 7.30 8.76
N VAL A 47 -9.07 6.47 7.94
CA VAL A 47 -8.56 6.03 6.63
C VAL A 47 -9.17 6.89 5.51
N VAL A 48 -8.31 7.47 4.67
CA VAL A 48 -8.68 8.27 3.50
C VAL A 48 -8.17 7.59 2.24
N ASN A 49 -9.03 7.49 1.23
CA ASN A 49 -8.66 6.92 -0.07
C ASN A 49 -7.94 7.95 -0.95
N TYR A 50 -6.77 7.60 -1.49
CA TYR A 50 -6.10 8.39 -2.51
C TYR A 50 -6.29 7.74 -3.90
N ILE A 51 -7.09 8.39 -4.75
CA ILE A 51 -7.39 7.92 -6.10
C ILE A 51 -6.37 8.50 -7.09
N ARG A 52 -5.46 7.66 -7.58
CA ARG A 52 -4.31 8.06 -8.40
C ARG A 52 -4.63 8.23 -9.89
N SER A 53 -5.66 7.56 -10.41
CA SER A 53 -5.97 7.63 -11.84
C SER A 53 -7.46 7.80 -12.16
N GLU A 54 -7.71 8.57 -13.21
CA GLU A 54 -9.03 8.73 -13.83
C GLU A 54 -9.42 7.50 -14.65
N ASP A 55 -10.73 7.30 -14.84
CA ASP A 55 -11.28 6.13 -15.53
C ASP A 55 -11.24 6.23 -17.06
N ASN A 56 -10.05 6.47 -17.62
CA ASN A 56 -9.84 6.53 -19.07
C ASN A 56 -8.52 5.85 -19.51
N LEU A 57 -8.42 5.54 -20.81
CA LEU A 57 -7.25 4.87 -21.41
C LEU A 57 -5.95 5.66 -21.22
N ARG A 58 -6.05 6.99 -21.13
CA ARG A 58 -4.90 7.87 -20.84
C ARG A 58 -4.43 7.70 -19.39
N GLY A 59 -5.36 7.53 -18.45
CA GLY A 59 -5.09 7.14 -17.07
C GLY A 59 -4.32 5.83 -17.01
N LEU A 60 -4.79 4.79 -17.71
CA LEU A 60 -4.12 3.49 -17.77
C LEU A 60 -2.68 3.59 -18.29
N ALA A 61 -2.47 4.30 -19.42
CA ALA A 61 -1.13 4.47 -20.00
C ALA A 61 -0.19 5.25 -19.06
N ARG A 62 -0.72 6.27 -18.35
CA ARG A 62 0.05 7.02 -17.34
C ARG A 62 0.45 6.17 -16.15
N GLU A 63 -0.39 5.24 -15.72
CA GLU A 63 -0.09 4.34 -14.63
C GLU A 63 0.96 3.30 -15.01
N ILE A 64 0.90 2.75 -16.24
CA ILE A 64 1.96 1.87 -16.76
C ILE A 64 3.30 2.62 -16.77
N MET A 65 3.32 3.83 -17.36
CA MET A 65 4.54 4.64 -17.37
C MET A 65 5.00 4.97 -15.96
N GLY A 66 4.08 5.38 -15.08
CA GLY A 66 4.37 5.69 -13.68
C GLY A 66 5.00 4.51 -12.93
N ALA A 67 4.47 3.30 -13.08
CA ALA A 67 5.04 2.09 -12.49
C ALA A 67 6.45 1.77 -13.03
N LEU A 68 6.71 2.09 -14.31
CA LEU A 68 8.01 1.88 -14.94
C LEU A 68 9.05 2.93 -14.54
N ILE A 69 8.64 4.19 -14.34
CA ILE A 69 9.56 5.31 -14.03
C ILE A 69 9.53 5.75 -12.56
N GLY A 70 8.74 5.11 -11.70
CA GLY A 70 8.62 5.45 -10.28
C GLY A 70 7.82 6.73 -10.00
N TYR A 71 6.79 7.07 -10.81
CA TYR A 71 5.83 8.15 -10.52
C TYR A 71 6.40 9.53 -10.04
N PRO A 72 7.53 10.05 -10.54
CA PRO A 72 8.26 11.14 -9.88
C PRO A 72 7.45 12.44 -9.72
N SER A 73 6.58 12.79 -10.67
CA SER A 73 5.80 14.03 -10.59
C SER A 73 4.57 13.90 -9.67
N ARG A 74 3.86 12.78 -9.72
CA ARG A 74 2.63 12.56 -8.92
C ARG A 74 2.94 12.24 -7.47
N ALA A 75 4.05 11.53 -7.24
CA ALA A 75 4.51 11.26 -5.88
C ALA A 75 4.86 12.58 -5.16
N LYS A 76 5.41 13.54 -5.90
CA LYS A 76 5.66 14.90 -5.41
C LYS A 76 4.36 15.68 -5.13
N GLU A 77 3.31 15.49 -5.93
CA GLU A 77 1.99 16.09 -5.66
C GLU A 77 1.41 15.56 -4.34
N LEU A 78 1.38 14.24 -4.16
CA LEU A 78 0.96 13.61 -2.89
C LEU A 78 1.81 14.13 -1.71
N ALA A 79 3.14 14.20 -1.87
CA ALA A 79 4.01 14.73 -0.84
C ALA A 79 3.65 16.18 -0.46
N GLY A 80 3.41 17.04 -1.44
CA GLY A 80 2.98 18.42 -1.18
C GLY A 80 1.65 18.50 -0.43
N GLU A 81 0.67 17.64 -0.77
CA GLU A 81 -0.61 17.57 -0.03
C GLU A 81 -0.43 17.12 1.42
N VAL A 82 0.46 16.15 1.67
CA VAL A 82 0.77 15.64 3.01
C VAL A 82 1.55 16.67 3.84
N ASP A 83 2.51 17.36 3.24
CA ASP A 83 3.23 18.44 3.90
C ASP A 83 2.25 19.54 4.31
N LEU A 84 1.38 20.00 3.40
CA LEU A 84 0.36 20.98 3.72
C LEU A 84 -0.55 20.53 4.86
N LEU A 85 -0.97 19.26 4.87
CA LEU A 85 -1.79 18.69 5.94
C LEU A 85 -1.05 18.77 7.29
N THR A 86 0.18 18.27 7.36
CA THR A 86 0.97 18.23 8.60
C THR A 86 1.49 19.61 9.05
N GLU A 87 1.64 20.56 8.13
CA GLU A 87 1.93 21.97 8.44
C GLU A 87 0.71 22.67 9.04
N SER A 88 -0.48 22.39 8.50
CA SER A 88 -1.73 23.01 8.97
C SER A 88 -2.23 22.47 10.31
N ASN A 89 -1.93 21.20 10.62
CA ASN A 89 -2.24 20.56 11.89
C ASN A 89 -0.96 19.91 12.45
N SER A 90 -0.31 20.60 13.39
CA SER A 90 1.02 20.21 13.87
C SER A 90 1.05 18.88 14.62
N ASP A 91 -0.11 18.46 15.13
CA ASP A 91 -0.23 17.30 16.01
C ASP A 91 -0.68 16.05 15.22
N CYS A 92 -1.16 16.24 13.99
CA CYS A 92 -1.54 15.17 13.09
C CYS A 92 -0.30 14.45 12.52
N LYS A 93 -0.29 13.12 12.63
CA LYS A 93 0.66 12.24 11.95
C LYS A 93 -0.03 11.58 10.74
N VAL A 94 0.76 11.20 9.75
CA VAL A 94 0.25 10.58 8.52
C VAL A 94 0.96 9.25 8.28
N ILE A 95 0.19 8.21 7.97
CA ILE A 95 0.71 6.92 7.52
C ILE A 95 0.28 6.71 6.06
N LEU A 96 1.24 6.74 5.14
CA LEU A 96 1.00 6.40 3.75
C LEU A 96 0.98 4.88 3.60
N VAL A 97 -0.15 4.33 3.19
CA VAL A 97 -0.33 2.88 3.03
C VAL A 97 -0.42 2.56 1.54
N GLY A 98 0.38 1.62 1.05
CA GLY A 98 0.42 1.28 -0.37
C GLY A 98 0.55 -0.21 -0.65
N LEU A 99 -0.17 -0.71 -1.65
CA LEU A 99 -0.05 -2.08 -2.17
C LEU A 99 0.53 -2.10 -3.58
N CYS A 100 1.47 -2.99 -3.90
CA CYS A 100 1.93 -3.22 -5.27
C CYS A 100 2.42 -1.93 -5.95
N ASN A 101 1.81 -1.50 -7.06
CA ASN A 101 2.10 -0.20 -7.68
C ASN A 101 1.81 0.99 -6.76
N GLY A 102 0.86 0.86 -5.83
CA GLY A 102 0.62 1.81 -4.74
C GLY A 102 1.80 1.89 -3.78
N ALA A 103 2.45 0.76 -3.48
CA ALA A 103 3.65 0.72 -2.63
C ALA A 103 4.85 1.42 -3.30
N ILE A 104 5.03 1.27 -4.61
CA ILE A 104 6.02 2.06 -5.39
C ILE A 104 5.72 3.55 -5.25
N PHE A 105 4.46 3.94 -5.46
CA PHE A 105 4.05 5.34 -5.42
C PHE A 105 4.27 5.98 -4.04
N VAL A 106 3.89 5.27 -2.97
CA VAL A 106 4.14 5.68 -1.59
C VAL A 106 5.64 5.81 -1.31
N ASN A 107 6.46 4.86 -1.74
CA ASN A 107 7.91 4.95 -1.55
C ASN A 107 8.50 6.21 -2.21
N GLU A 108 8.04 6.55 -3.41
CA GLU A 108 8.52 7.73 -4.14
C GLU A 108 8.04 9.02 -3.46
N ALA A 109 6.83 9.03 -2.88
CA ALA A 109 6.36 10.16 -2.07
C ALA A 109 7.21 10.31 -0.80
N MET A 110 7.55 9.19 -0.13
CA MET A 110 8.41 9.20 1.06
C MET A 110 9.80 9.77 0.82
N LYS A 111 10.34 9.70 -0.41
CA LYS A 111 11.62 10.36 -0.75
C LYS A 111 11.52 11.89 -0.70
N HIS A 112 10.34 12.44 -0.96
CA HIS A 112 10.09 13.89 -0.85
C HIS A 112 9.71 14.31 0.58
N LEU A 113 9.27 13.35 1.40
CA LEU A 113 8.84 13.55 2.80
C LEU A 113 9.91 13.08 3.81
N GLU A 114 11.15 12.88 3.36
CA GLU A 114 12.21 12.30 4.20
C GLU A 114 12.49 13.16 5.44
N ASP A 115 12.41 14.48 5.29
CA ASP A 115 12.63 15.45 6.36
C ASP A 115 11.38 15.69 7.23
N ASN A 116 10.19 15.23 6.81
CA ASN A 116 8.97 15.40 7.59
C ASN A 116 8.89 14.35 8.71
N PRO A 117 9.01 14.71 9.99
CA PRO A 117 9.09 13.75 11.09
C PRO A 117 7.74 13.11 11.43
N ARG A 118 6.64 13.60 10.85
CA ARG A 118 5.27 13.15 11.15
C ARG A 118 4.69 12.22 10.10
N VAL A 119 5.49 11.87 9.09
CA VAL A 119 5.06 11.01 7.97
C VAL A 119 5.77 9.67 8.03
N TYR A 120 4.95 8.63 7.97
CA TYR A 120 5.34 7.23 8.01
C TYR A 120 4.76 6.51 6.80
N SER A 121 5.22 5.29 6.52
CA SER A 121 4.62 4.47 5.48
C SER A 121 4.59 2.98 5.81
N VAL A 122 3.54 2.31 5.30
CA VAL A 122 3.39 0.86 5.28
C VAL A 122 3.21 0.42 3.82
N GLN A 123 4.19 -0.29 3.29
CA GLN A 123 4.33 -0.61 1.88
C GLN A 123 4.29 -2.12 1.71
N VAL A 124 3.29 -2.63 0.99
CA VAL A 124 3.06 -4.08 0.88
C VAL A 124 3.19 -4.54 -0.56
N SER A 125 3.90 -5.65 -0.74
CA SER A 125 4.19 -6.30 -2.02
C SER A 125 4.78 -5.35 -3.07
N GLN A 126 5.91 -4.73 -2.77
CA GLN A 126 6.63 -4.00 -3.81
C GLN A 126 7.14 -4.95 -4.90
N PRO A 127 6.89 -4.63 -6.18
CA PRO A 127 7.42 -5.44 -7.27
C PRO A 127 8.95 -5.52 -7.25
N PHE A 128 9.50 -6.69 -7.61
CA PHE A 128 10.93 -7.01 -7.46
C PHE A 128 11.92 -6.03 -8.13
N TRP A 129 11.48 -5.27 -9.13
CA TRP A 129 12.30 -4.30 -9.86
C TRP A 129 12.43 -2.95 -9.15
N HIS A 130 11.67 -2.75 -8.07
CA HIS A 130 11.69 -1.54 -7.29
C HIS A 130 12.33 -1.80 -5.92
N ARG A 131 13.10 -0.84 -5.43
CA ARG A 131 13.75 -0.91 -4.12
C ARG A 131 13.19 0.19 -3.25
N ALA A 132 12.59 -0.20 -2.13
CA ALA A 132 12.25 0.76 -1.10
C ALA A 132 13.49 1.46 -0.55
N SER A 133 13.30 2.71 -0.13
CA SER A 133 14.25 3.39 0.73
C SER A 133 14.16 2.79 2.12
N ASP A 134 15.28 2.29 2.63
CA ASP A 134 15.36 1.77 4.00
C ASP A 134 15.31 2.95 4.98
N SER A 135 14.26 3.02 5.78
CA SER A 135 14.02 4.10 6.74
C SER A 135 13.23 3.58 7.92
N GLN A 136 13.56 4.04 9.12
CA GLN A 136 12.77 3.71 10.32
C GLN A 136 11.31 4.18 10.24
N LYS A 137 11.01 5.15 9.36
CA LYS A 137 9.65 5.65 9.10
C LYS A 137 8.90 4.83 8.03
N SER A 138 9.50 3.81 7.44
CA SER A 138 8.91 3.03 6.36
C SER A 138 8.99 1.53 6.62
N LEU A 139 7.83 0.90 6.76
CA LEU A 139 7.71 -0.56 6.79
C LEU A 139 7.48 -1.10 5.38
N VAL A 140 8.21 -2.15 5.01
CA VAL A 140 8.06 -2.84 3.72
C VAL A 140 7.83 -4.32 3.95
N ILE A 141 6.65 -4.81 3.55
CA ILE A 141 6.24 -6.21 3.70
C ILE A 141 6.14 -6.84 2.32
N ASN A 142 7.10 -7.69 1.96
CA ASN A 142 7.16 -8.35 0.65
C ASN A 142 6.88 -9.85 0.70
N ASP A 143 6.42 -10.33 1.85
CA ASP A 143 6.17 -11.74 2.13
C ASP A 143 5.08 -11.84 3.20
N ASN A 144 4.04 -12.62 2.94
CA ASN A 144 2.94 -12.82 3.88
C ASN A 144 3.23 -13.89 4.94
N GLY A 145 4.36 -14.61 4.83
CA GLY A 145 4.80 -15.64 5.76
C GLY A 145 4.22 -17.03 5.51
N GLU A 146 3.32 -17.19 4.53
CA GLU A 146 2.67 -18.46 4.18
C GLU A 146 3.06 -18.94 2.78
N THR A 147 3.02 -18.04 1.80
CA THR A 147 3.34 -18.32 0.41
C THR A 147 4.19 -17.20 -0.16
N VAL A 148 5.28 -17.58 -0.83
CA VAL A 148 6.17 -16.63 -1.50
C VAL A 148 5.38 -15.80 -2.52
N ASP A 149 5.39 -14.48 -2.36
CA ASP A 149 4.81 -13.57 -3.33
C ASP A 149 5.65 -13.58 -4.62
N VAL A 150 5.02 -14.05 -5.70
CA VAL A 150 5.69 -14.18 -7.01
C VAL A 150 6.04 -12.82 -7.62
N LEU A 151 5.32 -11.75 -7.26
CA LEU A 151 5.56 -10.38 -7.76
C LEU A 151 6.76 -9.72 -7.08
N THR A 152 7.05 -10.07 -5.84
CA THR A 152 8.19 -9.51 -5.09
C THR A 152 9.50 -10.26 -5.38
N THR A 153 9.44 -11.53 -5.80
CA THR A 153 10.61 -12.38 -6.04
C THR A 153 11.14 -12.41 -7.48
N GLY A 154 10.41 -11.85 -8.44
CA GLY A 154 10.83 -11.85 -9.85
C GLY A 154 10.70 -13.21 -10.56
N SER A 155 10.14 -14.22 -9.88
CA SER A 155 9.74 -15.50 -10.49
C SER A 155 8.45 -15.39 -11.34
N ILE A 156 8.00 -14.15 -11.57
CA ILE A 156 6.77 -13.72 -12.25
C ILE A 156 6.49 -14.52 -13.53
N PHE A 157 7.45 -14.62 -14.44
CA PHE A 157 7.15 -15.13 -15.78
C PHE A 157 6.68 -16.59 -15.77
N TRP A 158 7.42 -17.50 -15.12
CA TRP A 158 7.04 -18.91 -15.13
C TRP A 158 5.91 -19.23 -14.16
N SER A 159 5.91 -18.62 -12.96
CA SER A 159 4.90 -18.88 -11.94
C SER A 159 3.52 -18.35 -12.36
N ILE A 160 3.43 -17.11 -12.87
CA ILE A 160 2.14 -16.55 -13.31
C ILE A 160 1.63 -17.27 -14.56
N ILE A 161 2.49 -17.54 -15.55
CA ILE A 161 2.06 -18.27 -16.75
C ILE A 161 1.53 -19.66 -16.38
N ARG A 162 2.24 -20.43 -15.55
CA ARG A 162 1.81 -21.78 -15.17
C ARG A 162 0.48 -21.78 -14.41
N GLU A 163 0.33 -20.88 -13.44
CA GLU A 163 -0.87 -20.80 -12.59
C GLU A 163 -2.11 -20.26 -13.34
N ASN A 164 -1.90 -19.62 -14.49
CA ASN A 164 -2.97 -19.09 -15.34
C ASN A 164 -3.09 -19.81 -16.70
N ALA A 165 -2.25 -20.81 -17.01
CA ALA A 165 -2.20 -21.47 -18.33
C ALA A 165 -3.54 -22.07 -18.79
N TRP A 166 -4.38 -22.46 -17.83
CA TRP A 166 -5.70 -23.06 -18.04
C TRP A 166 -6.83 -22.20 -17.48
N ARG A 167 -6.55 -20.95 -17.13
CA ARG A 167 -7.50 -20.05 -16.49
C ARG A 167 -7.62 -18.76 -17.29
N PHE A 168 -8.84 -18.47 -17.75
CA PHE A 168 -9.12 -17.15 -18.29
C PHE A 168 -9.12 -16.11 -17.17
N PRO A 169 -8.61 -14.89 -17.42
CA PRO A 169 -8.70 -13.80 -16.46
C PRO A 169 -10.15 -13.61 -16.02
N SER A 170 -10.35 -13.56 -14.70
CA SER A 170 -11.65 -13.61 -14.04
C SER A 170 -12.09 -12.22 -13.61
N THR A 171 -13.39 -11.97 -13.52
CA THR A 171 -13.91 -10.76 -12.84
C THR A 171 -13.89 -10.91 -11.32
N GLU A 172 -13.83 -12.14 -10.82
CA GLU A 172 -13.73 -12.47 -9.39
C GLU A 172 -12.28 -12.75 -8.98
N LYS A 173 -11.91 -12.28 -7.79
CA LYS A 173 -10.58 -12.45 -7.19
C LYS A 173 -10.35 -13.94 -6.88
N PRO A 174 -9.32 -14.59 -7.44
CA PRO A 174 -8.96 -15.94 -7.05
C PRO A 174 -8.46 -16.02 -5.61
N PRO A 175 -8.69 -17.15 -4.90
CA PRO A 175 -8.08 -17.37 -3.59
C PRO A 175 -6.56 -17.55 -3.72
N GLY A 176 -5.82 -17.14 -2.67
CA GLY A 176 -4.36 -17.31 -2.58
C GLY A 176 -3.57 -16.26 -3.35
N GLY A 177 -4.19 -15.12 -3.65
CA GLY A 177 -3.53 -13.95 -4.23
C GLY A 177 -3.83 -13.69 -5.71
N ALA A 178 -3.96 -12.41 -6.04
CA ALA A 178 -4.39 -11.98 -7.34
C ALA A 178 -3.84 -10.61 -7.73
N ALA A 179 -3.39 -10.48 -8.98
CA ALA A 179 -3.08 -9.18 -9.57
C ALA A 179 -4.21 -8.75 -10.51
N MET A 180 -4.55 -7.46 -10.48
CA MET A 180 -5.53 -6.89 -11.40
C MET A 180 -4.84 -6.37 -12.67
N ILE A 181 -5.31 -6.84 -13.82
CA ILE A 181 -4.94 -6.34 -15.15
C ILE A 181 -6.20 -5.81 -15.81
N SER A 182 -6.23 -4.50 -16.07
CA SER A 182 -7.42 -3.76 -16.50
C SER A 182 -8.61 -4.00 -15.56
N SER A 183 -9.63 -4.78 -15.97
CA SER A 183 -10.82 -5.13 -15.18
C SER A 183 -10.89 -6.59 -14.77
N ARG A 184 -9.78 -7.34 -14.90
CA ARG A 184 -9.75 -8.78 -14.63
C ARG A 184 -8.61 -9.17 -13.71
N PHE A 185 -8.86 -10.15 -12.86
CA PHE A 185 -7.89 -10.77 -12.00
C PHE A 185 -7.17 -11.91 -12.69
N ILE A 186 -5.85 -11.93 -12.52
CA ILE A 186 -4.99 -13.08 -12.76
C ILE A 186 -4.53 -13.62 -11.41
N LYS A 187 -4.34 -14.94 -11.32
CA LYS A 187 -3.81 -15.55 -10.10
C LYS A 187 -2.35 -15.17 -9.94
N ALA A 188 -1.99 -14.67 -8.76
CA ALA A 188 -0.65 -14.30 -8.38
C ALA A 188 -0.38 -14.91 -6.99
N PRO A 189 0.20 -16.13 -6.92
CA PRO A 189 0.41 -16.82 -5.65
C PRO A 189 1.21 -15.97 -4.65
N GLY A 190 0.77 -15.98 -3.39
CA GLY A 190 1.40 -15.23 -2.30
C GLY A 190 1.11 -13.73 -2.33
N HIS A 191 0.48 -13.22 -3.38
CA HIS A 191 0.02 -11.82 -3.49
C HIS A 191 -1.34 -11.61 -2.82
N GLU A 192 -1.46 -12.12 -1.60
CA GLU A 192 -2.60 -12.01 -0.69
C GLU A 192 -2.02 -11.68 0.69
N TYR A 193 -2.50 -10.60 1.27
CA TYR A 193 -2.02 -10.09 2.55
C TYR A 193 -3.24 -9.87 3.42
N LEU A 194 -3.34 -10.64 4.49
CA LEU A 194 -4.45 -10.60 5.44
C LEU A 194 -3.91 -10.22 6.80
N TRP A 195 -4.71 -9.49 7.57
CA TRP A 195 -4.34 -9.15 8.95
C TRP A 195 -4.05 -10.39 9.80
N ASP A 196 -4.81 -11.46 9.64
CA ASP A 196 -4.66 -12.69 10.44
C ASP A 196 -3.36 -13.46 10.14
N GLN A 197 -2.66 -13.13 9.05
CA GLN A 197 -1.37 -13.75 8.74
C GLN A 197 -0.33 -13.29 9.78
N PRO A 198 0.33 -14.23 10.50
CA PRO A 198 1.18 -13.88 11.64
C PRO A 198 2.27 -12.87 11.31
N ARG A 199 2.88 -13.00 10.11
CA ARG A 199 3.95 -12.10 9.67
C ARG A 199 3.44 -10.69 9.42
N VAL A 200 2.35 -10.55 8.67
CA VAL A 200 1.71 -9.25 8.37
C VAL A 200 1.36 -8.54 9.66
N ARG A 201 0.62 -9.22 10.56
CA ARG A 201 0.27 -8.65 11.87
C ARG A 201 1.50 -8.24 12.67
N SER A 202 2.48 -9.13 12.79
CA SER A 202 3.64 -8.87 13.65
C SER A 202 4.49 -7.71 13.15
N GLU A 203 4.73 -7.61 11.83
CA GLU A 203 5.56 -6.56 11.25
C GLU A 203 4.86 -5.19 11.38
N ILE A 204 3.55 -5.14 11.11
CA ILE A 204 2.77 -3.90 11.28
C ILE A 204 2.71 -3.51 12.75
N THR A 205 2.38 -4.43 13.66
CA THR A 205 2.27 -4.15 15.10
C THR A 205 3.60 -3.66 15.66
N SER A 206 4.72 -4.33 15.36
CA SER A 206 6.05 -3.88 15.80
C SER A 206 6.44 -2.52 15.23
N PHE A 207 6.07 -2.24 13.97
CA PHE A 207 6.29 -0.93 13.38
C PHE A 207 5.48 0.17 14.08
N LEU A 208 4.21 -0.11 14.40
CA LEU A 208 3.36 0.83 15.11
C LEU A 208 3.87 1.08 16.54
N ASP A 209 4.19 0.03 17.29
CA ASP A 209 4.74 0.12 18.64
C ASP A 209 6.04 0.95 18.66
N THR A 210 6.95 0.69 17.71
CA THR A 210 8.22 1.42 17.61
C THR A 210 8.03 2.93 17.38
N ASN A 211 7.01 3.33 16.61
CA ASN A 211 6.85 4.71 16.15
C ASN A 211 5.78 5.50 16.90
N PHE A 212 4.83 4.82 17.54
CA PHE A 212 3.66 5.43 18.17
C PHE A 212 3.41 4.91 19.60
N GLY A 213 3.97 3.76 19.97
CA GLY A 213 3.87 3.21 21.31
C GLY A 213 4.37 4.21 22.35
N SER A 214 3.70 4.23 23.51
CA SER A 214 4.07 5.13 24.60
C SER A 214 5.49 4.82 25.09
N GLN A 215 6.37 5.83 25.13
CA GLN A 215 7.52 5.80 26.04
C GLN A 215 7.11 6.27 27.43
#